data_AF-Q9BGL5-F1
#
_entry.id   AF-Q9BGL5-F1
#
_cell.length_a   1.000
_cell.length_b   1.000
_cell.length_c   1.000
_cell.angle_alpha   90.00
_cell.angle_beta   90.00
_cell.angle_gamma   90.00
#
_symmetry.space_group_name_H-M   'P 1'
#
loop_
_entity.id
_entity.type
_entity.pdbx_description
1 polymer ?
#
loop_
_entity_poly.entity_id
_entity_poly.type
_entity_poly.pdbx_seq_one_letter_code
_entity_poly.pdbx_strand_id
1 'polypeptide(L)'
;CGVPDVAEFSLFPNQPKWTSKVVTYRIMTYTSDLPHITVNQLVAKAFKIWSEVITLTFKRVKWGTADITIGFARRAHGDPYPFDGPGATTAHAFAPGPGLGGDAHF
;
A
#
# COMPACT_ATOMS: atom_id res chain seq x y z
N CYS A 1 -2.64 5.58 11.23
CA CYS A 1 -2.60 4.18 10.74
C CYS A 1 -3.93 3.54 11.11
N GLY A 2 -4.62 2.90 10.17
CA GLY A 2 -5.87 2.15 10.42
C GLY A 2 -5.69 0.64 10.61
N VAL A 3 -4.45 0.14 10.56
CA VAL A 3 -4.16 -1.28 10.77
C VAL A 3 -4.34 -1.61 12.26
N PRO A 4 -5.08 -2.67 12.64
CA PRO A 4 -5.30 -3.03 14.03
C PRO A 4 -4.00 -3.32 14.80
N ASP A 5 -3.90 -2.79 16.02
CA ASP A 5 -2.73 -2.98 16.90
C ASP A 5 -2.72 -4.34 17.62
N VAL A 6 -3.90 -4.98 17.80
CA VAL A 6 -4.05 -6.24 18.55
C VAL A 6 -4.87 -7.25 17.73
N ALA A 7 -4.18 -8.08 16.97
CA ALA A 7 -4.64 -9.40 16.55
C ALA A 7 -3.79 -10.44 17.30
N GLU A 8 -4.38 -11.56 17.76
CA GLU A 8 -3.72 -12.63 18.53
C GLU A 8 -2.25 -12.85 18.14
N PHE A 9 -1.31 -12.29 18.92
CA PHE A 9 0.17 -12.42 18.85
C PHE A 9 0.86 -12.28 17.46
N SER A 10 0.14 -12.05 16.37
CA SER A 10 0.65 -11.89 15.01
C SER A 10 -0.31 -11.00 14.21
N LEU A 11 0.20 -9.85 13.74
CA LEU A 11 -0.54 -8.91 12.88
C LEU A 11 -1.14 -9.60 11.65
N PHE A 12 -0.53 -10.71 11.20
CA PHE A 12 -1.07 -11.56 10.15
C PHE A 12 -0.80 -13.04 10.47
N PRO A 13 -1.82 -13.89 10.62
CA PRO A 13 -1.64 -15.34 10.68
C PRO A 13 -0.84 -15.81 9.44
N ASN A 14 0.11 -16.74 9.63
CA ASN A 14 0.97 -17.34 8.60
C ASN A 14 2.16 -16.51 8.07
N GLN A 15 2.49 -15.36 8.68
CA GLN A 15 3.67 -14.54 8.32
C GLN A 15 3.83 -14.31 6.81
N PRO A 16 2.81 -13.72 6.15
CA PRO A 16 2.81 -13.47 4.72
C PRO A 16 4.04 -12.68 4.28
N LYS A 17 4.68 -13.14 3.20
CA LYS A 17 5.89 -12.56 2.63
C LYS A 17 5.86 -12.61 1.11
N TRP A 18 6.47 -11.61 0.47
CA TRP A 18 6.74 -11.67 -0.96
C TRP A 18 7.68 -12.84 -1.28
N THR A 19 7.30 -13.66 -2.25
CA THR A 19 8.12 -14.79 -2.72
C THR A 19 9.13 -14.35 -3.79
N SER A 20 8.83 -13.27 -4.50
CA SER A 20 9.73 -12.61 -5.45
C SER A 20 10.58 -11.54 -4.77
N LYS A 21 11.83 -11.38 -5.24
CA LYS A 21 12.70 -10.26 -4.85
C LYS A 21 12.36 -8.95 -5.58
N VAL A 22 11.59 -9.03 -6.66
CA VAL A 22 11.08 -7.86 -7.38
C VAL A 22 9.60 -7.75 -7.08
N VAL A 23 9.22 -6.69 -6.38
CA VAL A 23 7.84 -6.35 -6.05
C VAL A 23 7.42 -5.20 -6.96
N THR A 24 6.37 -5.40 -7.74
CA THR A 24 5.82 -4.38 -8.62
C THR A 24 4.81 -3.53 -7.89
N TYR A 25 4.77 -2.23 -8.20
CA TYR A 25 3.73 -1.36 -7.67
C TYR A 25 3.12 -0.45 -8.73
N ARG A 26 1.85 -0.08 -8.52
CA ARG A 26 1.10 0.79 -9.41
C ARG A 26 0.26 1.78 -8.61
N ILE A 27 0.32 3.05 -9.00
CA ILE A 27 -0.57 4.09 -8.45
C ILE A 27 -1.81 4.14 -9.33
N MET A 28 -2.96 3.83 -8.73
CA MET A 28 -4.25 3.70 -9.41
C MET A 28 -5.02 5.01 -9.43
N THR A 29 -5.08 5.70 -8.30
CA THR A 29 -5.68 7.04 -8.15
C THR A 29 -4.68 7.98 -7.49
N TYR A 30 -4.97 9.28 -7.50
CA TYR A 30 -4.12 10.33 -6.92
C TYR A 30 -4.96 11.26 -6.06
N THR A 31 -4.35 11.88 -5.05
CA THR A 31 -4.97 12.99 -4.32
C THR A 31 -5.00 14.26 -5.16
N SER A 32 -6.05 15.09 -4.97
CA SER A 32 -6.13 16.45 -5.51
C SER A 32 -5.19 17.44 -4.82
N ASP A 33 -4.64 17.09 -3.66
CA ASP A 33 -3.90 18.03 -2.81
C ASP A 33 -2.46 18.22 -3.27
N LEU A 34 -1.94 17.31 -4.11
CA LEU A 34 -0.57 17.32 -4.60
C LEU A 34 -0.52 17.03 -6.11
N PRO A 35 0.43 17.63 -6.86
CA PRO A 35 0.69 17.24 -8.23
C PRO A 35 1.04 15.75 -8.34
N HIS A 36 0.61 15.09 -9.43
CA HIS A 36 0.90 13.67 -9.65
C HIS A 36 2.40 13.36 -9.63
N ILE A 37 3.25 14.29 -10.12
CA ILE A 37 4.70 14.14 -10.07
C ILE A 37 5.23 14.07 -8.64
N THR A 38 4.69 14.86 -7.73
CA THR A 38 5.04 14.88 -6.31
C THR A 38 4.64 13.56 -5.66
N VAL A 39 3.41 13.09 -5.89
CA VAL A 39 2.94 11.79 -5.39
C VAL A 39 3.84 10.66 -5.89
N ASN A 40 4.19 10.66 -7.17
CA ASN A 40 5.08 9.67 -7.77
C ASN A 40 6.46 9.64 -7.08
N GLN A 41 7.04 10.80 -6.82
CA GLN A 41 8.34 10.93 -6.15
C GLN A 41 8.27 10.47 -4.69
N LEU A 42 7.21 10.84 -3.97
CA LEU A 42 7.01 10.45 -2.58
C LEU A 42 6.84 8.94 -2.44
N VAL A 43 6.02 8.32 -3.29
CA VAL A 43 5.84 6.86 -3.31
C VAL A 43 7.16 6.14 -3.64
N ALA A 44 7.88 6.61 -4.66
CA ALA A 44 9.18 6.03 -5.02
C ALA A 44 10.20 6.17 -3.88
N LYS A 45 10.21 7.31 -3.18
CA LYS A 45 11.06 7.54 -2.01
C LYS A 45 10.69 6.62 -0.85
N ALA A 46 9.39 6.40 -0.59
CA ALA A 46 8.94 5.49 0.45
C ALA A 46 9.43 4.05 0.20
N PHE A 47 9.30 3.55 -1.03
CA PHE A 47 9.85 2.24 -1.40
C PHE A 47 11.38 2.18 -1.34
N LYS A 48 12.05 3.28 -1.71
CA LYS A 48 13.51 3.36 -1.64
C LYS A 48 14.03 3.12 -0.22
N ILE A 49 13.41 3.76 0.78
CA ILE A 49 13.77 3.60 2.21
C ILE A 49 13.79 2.12 2.60
N TRP A 50 12.80 1.34 2.18
CA TRP A 50 12.77 -0.10 2.44
C TRP A 50 13.88 -0.83 1.68
N SER A 51 14.01 -0.60 0.37
CA SER A 51 14.99 -1.31 -0.47
C SER A 51 16.45 -1.05 -0.10
N GLU A 52 16.74 0.01 0.65
CA GLU A 52 18.09 0.30 1.16
C GLU A 52 18.54 -0.70 2.24
N VAL A 53 17.60 -1.37 2.92
CA VAL A 53 17.88 -2.24 4.07
C VAL A 53 17.37 -3.67 3.93
N ILE A 54 16.65 -3.99 2.84
CA ILE A 54 16.17 -5.35 2.54
C ILE A 54 16.54 -5.76 1.11
N THR A 55 16.50 -7.06 0.83
CA THR A 55 16.86 -7.59 -0.51
C THR A 55 15.78 -7.42 -1.57
N LEU A 56 14.67 -6.74 -1.26
CA LEU A 56 13.58 -6.50 -2.18
C LEU A 56 13.85 -5.24 -3.00
N THR A 57 13.47 -5.29 -4.27
CA THR A 57 13.47 -4.16 -5.19
C THR A 57 12.03 -3.83 -5.57
N PHE A 58 11.72 -2.54 -5.67
CA PHE A 58 10.38 -2.07 -6.02
C PHE A 58 10.38 -1.46 -7.41
N LYS A 59 9.53 -2.00 -8.29
CA LYS A 59 9.45 -1.56 -9.69
C LYS A 59 8.07 -0.99 -10.00
N ARG A 60 8.03 0.27 -10.40
CA ARG A 60 6.78 0.87 -10.85
C ARG A 60 6.35 0.28 -12.20
N VAL A 61 5.09 -0.13 -12.29
CA VAL A 61 4.43 -0.49 -13.55
C VAL A 61 3.31 0.50 -13.88
N LYS A 62 3.05 0.70 -15.18
CA LYS A 62 2.04 1.68 -15.65
C LYS A 62 0.71 1.04 -16.05
N TRP A 63 0.72 -0.24 -16.41
CA TRP A 63 -0.43 -1.00 -16.88
C TRP A 63 -0.39 -2.42 -16.32
N GLY A 64 -1.53 -3.11 -16.38
CA GLY A 64 -1.70 -4.45 -15.84
C GLY A 64 -1.82 -4.49 -14.32
N THR A 65 -1.84 -5.70 -13.78
CA THR A 65 -1.83 -6.00 -12.35
C THR A 65 -0.43 -5.77 -11.77
N ALA A 66 -0.37 -5.30 -10.53
CA ALA A 66 0.86 -5.14 -9.76
C ALA A 66 0.72 -5.87 -8.42
N ASP A 67 1.85 -6.18 -7.78
CA ASP A 67 1.87 -6.80 -6.45
C ASP A 67 1.34 -5.84 -5.38
N ILE A 68 1.57 -4.53 -5.55
CA ILE A 68 1.06 -3.47 -4.68
C ILE A 68 0.31 -2.45 -5.52
N THR A 69 -0.99 -2.29 -5.32
CA THR A 69 -1.72 -1.14 -5.85
C THR A 69 -1.87 -0.07 -4.78
N ILE A 70 -1.73 1.19 -5.21
CA ILE A 70 -1.82 2.37 -4.33
C ILE A 70 -3.01 3.20 -4.78
N GLY A 71 -3.96 3.38 -3.87
CA GLY A 71 -5.19 4.14 -4.09
C GLY A 71 -5.33 5.29 -3.09
N PHE A 72 -5.85 6.42 -3.57
CA PHE A 72 -6.36 7.51 -2.76
C PHE A 72 -7.89 7.49 -2.84
N ALA A 73 -8.57 7.42 -1.71
CA ALA A 73 -10.02 7.24 -1.63
C ALA A 73 -10.63 7.91 -0.39
N ARG A 74 -11.96 7.89 -0.30
CA ARG A 74 -12.71 8.45 0.83
C ARG A 74 -13.84 7.50 1.20
N ARG A 75 -14.13 7.39 2.50
CA ARG A 75 -15.23 6.56 3.03
C ARG A 75 -15.12 5.12 2.52
N ALA A 76 -16.23 4.51 2.09
CA ALA A 76 -16.22 3.18 1.49
C ALA A 76 -15.54 3.21 0.11
N HIS A 77 -14.54 2.34 -0.07
CA HIS A 77 -13.64 2.39 -1.23
C HIS A 77 -13.27 1.03 -1.82
N GLY A 78 -14.18 0.05 -1.70
CA GLY A 78 -14.07 -1.24 -2.39
C GLY A 78 -13.44 -2.37 -1.58
N ASP A 79 -13.09 -2.12 -0.32
CA ASP A 79 -12.72 -3.13 0.66
C ASP A 79 -13.60 -3.04 1.93
N PRO A 80 -13.50 -3.99 2.88
CA PRO A 80 -14.29 -3.99 4.11
C PRO A 80 -13.95 -2.91 5.14
N TYR A 81 -12.99 -2.02 4.87
CA TYR A 81 -12.41 -1.09 5.86
C TYR A 81 -12.61 0.37 5.43
N PRO A 82 -13.84 0.92 5.51
CA PRO A 82 -14.10 2.29 5.07
C PRO A 82 -13.36 3.33 5.93
N PHE A 83 -12.94 4.44 5.31
CA PHE A 83 -12.41 5.58 6.06
C PHE A 83 -13.52 6.36 6.78
N ASP A 84 -13.16 6.90 7.94
CA ASP A 84 -14.02 7.57 8.92
C ASP A 84 -14.03 9.11 8.80
N GLY A 85 -13.14 9.68 7.99
CA GLY A 85 -13.12 11.10 7.62
C GLY A 85 -11.88 11.85 8.14
N PRO A 86 -11.86 13.20 8.00
CA PRO A 86 -10.68 13.99 8.34
C PRO A 86 -10.27 13.84 9.82
N GLY A 87 -9.00 13.56 10.05
CA GLY A 87 -8.39 13.53 11.40
C GLY A 87 -8.40 12.18 12.10
N ALA A 88 -8.95 11.13 11.49
CA ALA A 88 -9.00 9.79 12.05
C ALA A 88 -8.14 8.79 11.24
N THR A 89 -8.69 7.75 10.63
CA THR A 89 -7.90 6.77 9.87
C THR A 89 -7.29 7.40 8.63
N THR A 90 -5.97 7.52 8.61
CA THR A 90 -5.23 8.22 7.55
C THR A 90 -4.84 7.36 6.34
N ALA A 91 -4.77 6.05 6.54
CA ALA A 91 -4.37 5.06 5.55
C ALA A 91 -4.43 3.65 6.16
N HIS A 92 -4.56 2.64 5.30
CA HIS A 92 -4.30 1.23 5.64
C HIS A 92 -3.59 0.50 4.50
N ALA A 93 -3.06 -0.68 4.79
CA ALA A 93 -2.51 -1.57 3.78
C ALA A 93 -2.75 -3.03 4.17
N PHE A 94 -2.81 -3.91 3.18
CA PHE A 94 -2.94 -5.34 3.37
C PHE A 94 -1.57 -6.03 3.35
N ALA A 95 -1.45 -7.13 4.08
CA ALA A 95 -0.26 -7.98 4.01
C ALA A 95 -0.01 -8.53 2.60
N PRO A 96 1.23 -8.96 2.28
CA PRO A 96 1.54 -9.63 1.02
C PRO A 96 0.60 -10.79 0.71
N GLY A 97 0.06 -10.85 -0.50
CA GLY A 97 -0.85 -11.93 -0.91
C GLY A 97 -1.55 -11.66 -2.25
N PRO A 98 -2.39 -12.58 -2.71
CA PRO A 98 -3.21 -12.38 -3.90
C PRO A 98 -4.39 -11.41 -3.64
N GLY A 99 -4.98 -10.89 -4.71
CA GLY A 99 -6.16 -10.02 -4.62
C GLY A 99 -5.79 -8.65 -4.06
N LEU A 100 -6.39 -8.28 -2.92
CA LEU A 100 -6.06 -7.05 -2.19
C LEU A 100 -4.71 -7.12 -1.47
N GLY A 101 -4.08 -8.29 -1.41
CA GLY A 101 -2.82 -8.47 -0.68
C GLY A 101 -1.71 -7.56 -1.21
N GLY A 102 -1.13 -6.75 -0.33
CA GLY A 102 -0.13 -5.74 -0.66
C GLY A 102 -0.68 -4.35 -0.98
N ASP A 103 -1.99 -4.23 -1.26
CA ASP A 103 -2.59 -2.94 -1.60
C ASP A 103 -2.51 -1.95 -0.43
N ALA A 104 -2.32 -0.67 -0.75
CA ALA A 104 -2.22 0.42 0.21
C ALA A 104 -3.18 1.56 -0.18
N HIS A 105 -4.05 1.93 0.75
CA HIS A 105 -5.09 2.94 0.56
C HIS A 105 -4.85 4.14 1.48
N PHE A 106 -5.04 5.35 0.93
CA PHE A 106 -4.85 6.65 1.57
C PHE A 106 -6.09 7.54 1.43
#